data_AF-A0A7S0RBQ1-F1
#
_entry.id   AF-A0A7S0RBQ1-F1
#
_cell.length_a   1.000
_cell.length_b   1.000
_cell.length_c   1.000
_cell.angle_alpha   90.00
_cell.angle_beta   90.00
_cell.angle_gamma   90.00
#
_symmetry.space_group_name_H-M   'P 1'
#
loop_
_entity.id
_entity.type
_entity.pdbx_description
1 polymer ?
#
loop_
_entity_poly.entity_id
_entity_poly.type
_entity_poly.pdbx_seq_one_letter_code
_entity_poly.pdbx_strand_id
1 'polypeptide(L)'
;REGATSSCWAACRKAGIQTSAKFSLSAALGDPVKIREWVIHGLPNDALSIDNAITLTSARRWPLCIDPQKQANKWIRAMEADNKLTVMKAHDADMRVLENAVSFGLPVLLEDVGEELDPSLEPLLLKQTFKQGHTLCLKLGDTVVEYNDAFRFYITT
;
A
#
# COMPACT_ATOMS: atom_id res chain seq x y z
N ARG A 1 15.52 2.84 -9.58
CA ARG A 1 15.45 1.53 -8.86
C ARG A 1 16.58 0.60 -9.28
N GLU A 2 16.74 0.31 -10.57
CA GLU A 2 17.76 -0.62 -11.09
C GLU A 2 19.20 -0.33 -10.62
N GLY A 3 19.62 0.94 -10.60
CA GLY A 3 20.95 1.33 -10.11
C GLY A 3 21.19 1.07 -8.62
N ALA A 4 20.16 1.24 -7.78
CA ALA A 4 20.26 0.96 -6.35
C ALA A 4 20.26 -0.54 -6.08
N THR A 5 19.40 -1.30 -6.79
CA THR A 5 19.32 -2.75 -6.65
C THR A 5 20.59 -3.43 -7.14
N SER A 6 21.19 -2.97 -8.24
CA SER A 6 22.44 -3.53 -8.77
C SER A 6 23.63 -3.26 -7.85
N SER A 7 23.72 -2.06 -7.29
CA SER A 7 24.74 -1.70 -6.28
C SER A 7 24.63 -2.57 -5.03
N CYS A 8 23.41 -2.74 -4.49
CA CYS A 8 23.16 -3.61 -3.34
C CYS A 8 23.53 -5.08 -3.65
N TRP A 9 23.14 -5.59 -4.82
CA TRP A 9 23.47 -6.96 -5.24
C TRP A 9 24.99 -7.19 -5.38
N ALA A 10 25.70 -6.18 -5.89
CA ALA A 10 27.16 -6.21 -5.97
C ALA A 10 27.80 -6.23 -4.57
N ALA A 11 27.27 -5.43 -3.63
CA ALA A 11 27.73 -5.43 -2.24
C ALA A 11 27.52 -6.80 -1.56
N CYS A 12 26.35 -7.43 -1.74
CA CYS A 12 26.08 -8.78 -1.22
C CYS A 12 27.08 -9.81 -1.75
N ARG A 13 27.39 -9.77 -3.05
CA ARG A 13 28.40 -10.65 -3.66
C ARG A 13 29.80 -10.42 -3.08
N LYS A 14 30.19 -9.15 -2.88
CA LYS A 14 31.47 -8.80 -2.25
C LYS A 14 31.55 -9.28 -0.79
N ALA A 15 30.43 -9.33 -0.09
CA ALA A 15 30.33 -9.86 1.27
C ALA A 15 30.27 -11.40 1.36
N GLY A 16 30.37 -12.11 0.22
CA GLY A 16 30.33 -13.58 0.19
C GLY A 16 28.93 -14.18 0.36
N ILE A 17 27.87 -13.37 0.27
CA ILE A 17 26.48 -13.84 0.34
C ILE A 17 26.10 -14.43 -1.02
N GLN A 18 25.61 -15.67 -1.02
CA GLN A 18 25.10 -16.31 -2.23
C GLN A 18 23.85 -15.58 -2.72
N THR A 19 23.88 -15.10 -3.96
CA THR A 19 22.77 -14.40 -4.60
C THR A 19 22.50 -14.97 -5.98
N SER A 20 21.27 -14.78 -6.49
CA SER A 20 20.96 -15.08 -7.89
C SER A 20 21.82 -14.24 -8.83
N ALA A 21 22.07 -14.75 -10.04
CA ALA A 21 22.87 -14.04 -11.05
C ALA A 21 22.28 -12.66 -11.38
N LYS A 22 20.96 -12.60 -11.52
CA LYS A 22 20.16 -11.37 -11.76
C LYS A 22 19.13 -11.20 -10.64
N PHE A 23 18.95 -9.96 -10.21
CA PHE A 23 17.87 -9.58 -9.30
C PHE A 23 16.56 -9.43 -10.07
N SER A 24 15.47 -9.93 -9.48
CA SER A 24 14.10 -9.69 -9.96
C SER A 24 13.20 -9.60 -8.74
N LEU A 25 12.49 -8.47 -8.61
CA LEU A 25 11.57 -8.25 -7.49
C LEU A 25 10.37 -9.19 -7.58
N SER A 26 9.83 -9.38 -8.78
CA SER A 26 8.76 -10.36 -9.06
C SER A 26 9.16 -11.80 -8.74
N ALA A 27 10.41 -12.21 -8.98
CA ALA A 27 10.87 -13.54 -8.57
C ALA A 27 11.10 -13.67 -7.05
N ALA A 28 11.45 -12.57 -6.38
CA ALA A 28 11.77 -12.59 -4.95
C ALA A 28 10.55 -12.45 -4.04
N LEU A 29 9.59 -11.61 -4.41
CA LEU A 29 8.41 -11.26 -3.59
C LEU A 29 7.08 -11.43 -4.34
N GLY A 30 7.11 -11.67 -5.65
CA GLY A 30 5.92 -11.82 -6.46
C GLY A 30 5.31 -13.22 -6.33
N ASP A 31 4.00 -13.27 -6.14
CA ASP A 31 3.21 -14.49 -6.26
C ASP A 31 2.60 -14.54 -7.67
N PRO A 32 2.93 -15.54 -8.51
CA PRO A 32 2.40 -15.65 -9.87
C PRO A 32 0.88 -15.66 -9.96
N VAL A 33 0.18 -16.17 -8.93
CA VAL A 33 -1.29 -16.22 -8.90
C VAL A 33 -1.84 -14.81 -8.69
N LYS A 34 -1.30 -14.06 -7.71
CA LYS A 34 -1.69 -12.67 -7.45
C LYS A 34 -1.34 -11.75 -8.61
N ILE A 35 -0.17 -11.93 -9.22
CA ILE A 35 0.24 -11.14 -10.39
C ILE A 35 -0.77 -11.33 -11.53
N ARG A 36 -1.20 -12.58 -11.78
CA ARG A 36 -2.20 -12.86 -12.80
C ARG A 36 -3.55 -12.22 -12.47
N GLU A 37 -3.97 -12.30 -11.22
CA GLU A 37 -5.19 -11.63 -10.72
C GLU A 37 -5.11 -10.12 -10.96
N TRP A 38 -4.00 -9.47 -10.60
CA TRP A 38 -3.83 -8.03 -10.83
C TRP A 38 -3.95 -7.66 -12.32
N VAL A 39 -3.37 -8.46 -13.21
CA VAL A 39 -3.48 -8.26 -14.66
C VAL A 39 -4.92 -8.41 -15.15
N ILE A 40 -5.69 -9.36 -14.58
CA ILE A 40 -7.13 -9.51 -14.87
C ILE A 40 -7.91 -8.27 -14.44
N HIS A 41 -7.56 -7.69 -13.28
CA HIS A 41 -8.14 -6.43 -12.78
C HIS A 41 -7.60 -5.17 -13.48
N GLY A 42 -6.87 -5.31 -14.58
CA GLY A 42 -6.46 -4.20 -15.45
C GLY A 42 -5.09 -3.60 -15.15
N LEU A 43 -4.27 -4.25 -14.31
CA LEU A 43 -2.85 -3.89 -14.20
C LEU A 43 -2.13 -4.21 -15.53
N PRO A 44 -1.33 -3.29 -16.09
CA PRO A 44 -0.48 -3.60 -17.22
C PRO A 44 0.45 -4.78 -16.96
N ASN A 45 0.56 -5.68 -17.93
CA ASN A 45 1.44 -6.83 -17.86
C ASN A 45 2.88 -6.47 -18.28
N ASP A 46 3.42 -5.39 -17.71
CA ASP A 46 4.81 -4.98 -17.86
C ASP A 46 5.55 -5.10 -16.52
N ALA A 47 6.86 -5.29 -16.58
CA ALA A 47 7.68 -5.52 -15.39
C ALA A 47 7.62 -4.36 -14.38
N LEU A 48 7.50 -3.11 -14.83
CA LEU A 48 7.47 -1.94 -13.96
C LEU A 48 6.15 -1.86 -13.19
N SER A 49 5.02 -2.08 -13.88
CA SER A 49 3.68 -2.14 -13.30
C SER A 49 3.56 -3.27 -12.27
N ILE A 50 4.09 -4.45 -12.59
CA ILE A 50 4.12 -5.58 -11.66
C ILE A 50 4.97 -5.25 -10.42
N ASP A 51 6.17 -4.70 -10.60
CA ASP A 51 7.04 -4.31 -9.47
C ASP A 51 6.39 -3.23 -8.58
N ASN A 52 5.64 -2.30 -9.19
CA ASN A 52 4.87 -1.29 -8.46
C ASN A 52 3.73 -1.93 -7.66
N ALA A 53 2.98 -2.87 -8.25
CA ALA A 53 1.91 -3.59 -7.56
C ALA A 53 2.45 -4.44 -6.39
N ILE A 54 3.59 -5.11 -6.58
CA ILE A 54 4.28 -5.84 -5.49
C ILE A 54 4.67 -4.88 -4.37
N THR A 55 5.22 -3.72 -4.73
CA THR A 55 5.58 -2.69 -3.74
C THR A 55 4.33 -2.21 -3.00
N LEU A 56 3.22 -1.94 -3.69
CA LEU A 56 1.98 -1.48 -3.09
C LEU A 56 1.42 -2.48 -2.07
N THR A 57 1.44 -3.76 -2.42
CA THR A 57 0.82 -4.83 -1.62
C THR A 57 1.73 -5.35 -0.49
N SER A 58 3.05 -5.24 -0.64
CA SER A 58 4.03 -5.78 0.31
C SER A 58 4.70 -4.72 1.20
N ALA A 59 4.49 -3.43 0.92
CA ALA A 59 5.11 -2.37 1.70
C ALA A 59 4.59 -2.33 3.14
N ARG A 60 5.51 -2.06 4.08
CA ARG A 60 5.16 -1.86 5.49
C ARG A 60 4.40 -0.55 5.70
N ARG A 61 4.86 0.55 5.07
CA ARG A 61 4.16 1.84 5.05
C ARG A 61 3.17 1.86 3.89
N TRP A 62 2.14 2.71 3.99
CA TRP A 62 1.18 2.93 2.90
C TRP A 62 1.83 3.75 1.78
N PRO A 63 2.07 3.17 0.59
CA PRO A 63 2.73 3.88 -0.50
C PRO A 63 1.79 4.89 -1.18
N LEU A 64 2.34 6.05 -1.54
CA LEU A 64 1.69 7.01 -2.42
C LEU A 64 1.90 6.60 -3.88
N CYS A 65 0.80 6.35 -4.59
CA CYS A 65 0.79 6.12 -6.03
C CYS A 65 0.74 7.47 -6.75
N ILE A 66 1.82 7.82 -7.46
CA ILE A 66 1.87 9.00 -8.32
C ILE A 66 1.37 8.58 -9.70
N ASP A 67 0.15 8.98 -10.06
CA ASP A 67 -0.57 8.38 -11.17
C ASP A 67 -1.32 9.43 -12.01
N PRO A 68 -0.61 10.19 -12.87
CA PRO A 68 -1.21 11.23 -13.69
C PRO A 68 -2.28 10.70 -14.66
N GLN A 69 -2.31 9.39 -14.92
CA GLN A 69 -3.24 8.74 -15.85
C GLN A 69 -4.41 8.03 -15.13
N LYS A 70 -4.46 8.06 -13.80
CA LYS A 70 -5.44 7.36 -12.96
C LYS A 70 -5.51 5.84 -13.25
N GLN A 71 -4.40 5.24 -13.69
CA GLN A 71 -4.29 3.80 -13.93
C GLN A 71 -4.27 2.97 -12.64
N ALA A 72 -3.40 3.32 -11.68
CA ALA A 72 -3.34 2.68 -10.37
C ALA A 72 -4.67 2.84 -9.64
N ASN A 73 -5.28 4.01 -9.75
CA ASN A 73 -6.60 4.29 -9.19
C ASN A 73 -7.68 3.31 -9.69
N LYS A 74 -7.82 3.18 -11.02
CA LYS A 74 -8.76 2.25 -11.65
C LYS A 74 -8.47 0.80 -11.27
N TRP A 75 -7.20 0.42 -11.25
CA TRP A 75 -6.78 -0.93 -10.88
C TRP A 75 -7.13 -1.25 -9.42
N ILE A 76 -6.85 -0.36 -8.46
CA ILE A 76 -7.19 -0.57 -7.04
C ILE A 76 -8.70 -0.72 -6.87
N ARG A 77 -9.50 0.10 -7.55
CA ARG A 77 -10.97 -0.01 -7.54
C ARG A 77 -11.46 -1.35 -8.09
N ALA A 78 -10.85 -1.83 -9.17
CA ALA A 78 -11.21 -3.12 -9.75
C ALA A 78 -10.76 -4.30 -8.86
N MET A 79 -9.59 -4.20 -8.23
CA MET A 79 -9.02 -5.23 -7.35
C MET A 79 -9.81 -5.35 -6.03
N GLU A 80 -10.25 -4.23 -5.45
CA GLU A 80 -10.95 -4.19 -4.16
C GLU A 80 -12.49 -4.14 -4.32
N ALA A 81 -13.01 -4.42 -5.53
CA ALA A 81 -14.43 -4.32 -5.85
C ALA A 81 -15.30 -5.21 -4.92
N ASP A 82 -14.84 -6.44 -4.65
CA ASP A 82 -15.55 -7.39 -3.78
C ASP A 82 -15.29 -7.14 -2.29
N ASN A 83 -14.31 -6.31 -1.94
CA ASN A 83 -13.87 -6.04 -0.57
C ASN A 83 -14.49 -4.78 0.03
N LYS A 84 -15.50 -4.19 -0.63
CA LYS A 84 -16.22 -2.98 -0.19
C LYS A 84 -15.29 -1.78 -0.01
N LEU A 85 -14.47 -1.51 -1.03
CA LEU A 85 -13.60 -0.33 -1.07
C LEU A 85 -14.36 0.96 -0.78
N THR A 86 -13.89 1.68 0.24
CA THR A 86 -14.34 3.04 0.52
C THR A 86 -13.42 4.02 -0.19
N VAL A 87 -14.01 4.95 -0.94
CA VAL A 87 -13.25 5.98 -1.65
C VAL A 87 -13.49 7.32 -1.01
N MET A 88 -12.42 8.03 -0.69
CA MET A 88 -12.44 9.33 -0.04
C MET A 88 -11.52 10.29 -0.80
N LYS A 89 -11.86 11.58 -0.83
CA LYS A 89 -10.97 12.62 -1.36
C LYS A 89 -10.24 13.30 -0.22
N ALA A 90 -8.98 13.69 -0.43
CA ALA A 90 -8.16 14.31 0.61
C ALA A 90 -8.81 15.52 1.30
N HIS A 91 -9.57 16.34 0.56
CA HIS A 91 -10.22 17.54 1.06
C HIS A 91 -11.58 17.32 1.74
N ASP A 92 -12.19 16.14 1.56
CA ASP A 92 -13.53 15.80 2.07
C ASP A 92 -13.51 14.43 2.76
N ALA A 93 -12.38 14.12 3.40
CA ALA A 93 -12.19 12.86 4.07
C ALA A 93 -12.94 12.86 5.40
N ASP A 94 -14.11 12.23 5.45
CA ASP A 94 -14.84 12.01 6.70
C ASP A 94 -14.07 11.03 7.60
N MET A 95 -13.46 11.56 8.67
CA MET A 95 -12.70 10.79 9.64
C MET A 95 -13.51 9.67 10.28
N ARG A 96 -14.84 9.82 10.43
CA ARG A 96 -15.69 8.75 10.99
C ARG A 96 -15.77 7.55 10.07
N VAL A 97 -15.79 7.78 8.75
CA VAL A 97 -15.77 6.70 7.76
C VAL A 97 -14.44 5.96 7.83
N LEU A 98 -13.33 6.70 7.96
CA LEU A 98 -12.00 6.12 8.11
C LEU A 98 -11.85 5.31 9.40
N GLU A 99 -12.32 5.83 10.53
CA GLU A 99 -12.34 5.15 11.83
C GLU A 99 -13.08 3.80 11.76
N ASN A 100 -14.26 3.80 11.13
CA ASN A 100 -15.03 2.59 10.90
C ASN A 100 -14.29 1.61 9.98
N ALA A 101 -13.70 2.09 8.89
CA ALA A 101 -12.97 1.24 7.96
C ALA A 101 -11.76 0.57 8.64
N VAL A 102 -11.02 1.31 9.48
CA VAL A 102 -9.90 0.76 10.27
C VAL A 102 -10.38 -0.32 11.24
N SER A 103 -11.50 -0.09 11.93
CA SER A 103 -12.06 -1.05 12.90
C SER A 103 -12.58 -2.32 12.24
N PHE A 104 -13.26 -2.19 11.10
CA PHE A 104 -13.83 -3.32 10.36
C PHE A 104 -12.84 -3.99 9.38
N GLY A 105 -11.65 -3.43 9.20
CA GLY A 105 -10.65 -3.95 8.27
C GLY A 105 -11.02 -3.75 6.80
N LEU A 106 -11.78 -2.70 6.48
CA LEU A 106 -12.21 -2.40 5.11
C LEU A 106 -11.13 -1.60 4.37
N PRO A 107 -10.89 -1.88 3.07
CA PRO A 107 -9.94 -1.12 2.28
C PRO A 107 -10.45 0.31 2.05
N VAL A 108 -9.54 1.28 2.12
CA VAL A 108 -9.81 2.70 1.84
C VAL A 108 -8.84 3.20 0.78
N LEU A 109 -9.38 3.93 -0.21
CA LEU A 109 -8.62 4.65 -1.23
C LEU A 109 -8.80 6.15 -1.03
N LEU A 110 -7.71 6.84 -0.71
CA LEU A 110 -7.61 8.29 -0.65
C LEU A 110 -7.14 8.84 -2.01
N GLU A 111 -8.01 9.61 -2.66
CA GLU A 111 -7.81 10.13 -4.01
C GLU A 111 -7.46 11.61 -4.02
N ASP A 112 -6.81 12.00 -5.12
CA ASP A 112 -6.44 13.38 -5.45
C ASP A 112 -5.69 14.05 -4.28
N VAL A 113 -4.73 13.32 -3.70
CA VAL A 113 -3.87 13.84 -2.62
C VAL A 113 -2.93 14.90 -3.18
N GLY A 114 -3.08 16.13 -2.69
CA GLY A 114 -2.22 17.26 -3.04
C GLY A 114 -0.93 17.31 -2.21
N GLU A 115 -0.34 18.51 -2.13
CA GLU A 115 0.87 18.75 -1.34
C GLU A 115 0.62 18.72 0.17
N GLU A 116 -0.63 18.98 0.58
CA GLU A 116 -1.05 19.01 1.98
C GLU A 116 -1.97 17.83 2.30
N LEU A 117 -1.72 17.21 3.45
CA LEU A 117 -2.54 16.16 4.05
C LEU A 117 -2.91 16.58 5.46
N ASP A 118 -4.09 16.20 5.91
CA ASP A 118 -4.52 16.42 7.29
C ASP A 118 -3.56 15.69 8.27
N PRO A 119 -2.94 16.41 9.22
CA PRO A 119 -2.10 15.80 10.26
C PRO A 119 -2.80 14.71 11.07
N SER A 120 -4.13 14.70 11.14
CA SER A 120 -4.92 13.66 11.82
C SER A 120 -4.68 12.25 11.25
N LEU A 121 -4.20 12.15 10.00
CA LEU A 121 -3.87 10.90 9.32
C LEU A 121 -2.46 10.37 9.65
N GLU A 122 -1.59 11.19 10.23
CA GLU A 122 -0.19 10.83 10.48
C GLU A 122 -0.03 9.50 11.26
N PRO A 123 -0.79 9.24 12.34
CA PRO A 123 -0.68 7.96 13.05
C PRO A 123 -1.01 6.76 12.16
N LEU A 124 -1.96 6.91 11.22
CA LEU A 124 -2.33 5.86 10.26
C LEU A 124 -1.24 5.63 9.23
N LEU A 125 -0.70 6.72 8.67
CA LEU A 125 0.38 6.70 7.67
C LEU A 125 1.64 6.01 8.22
N LEU A 126 1.95 6.26 9.48
CA LEU A 126 3.08 5.68 10.19
C LEU A 126 2.78 4.32 10.83
N LYS A 127 1.52 3.85 10.79
CA LYS A 127 1.04 2.65 11.50
C LYS A 127 1.42 2.67 12.98
N GLN A 128 1.25 3.81 13.64
CA GLN A 128 1.48 4.00 15.07
C GLN A 128 0.39 3.32 15.89
N THR A 129 0.44 1.99 15.91
CA THR A 129 -0.44 1.14 16.71
C THR A 129 0.16 0.93 18.10
N PHE A 130 -0.71 0.82 19.10
CA PHE A 130 -0.34 0.50 20.47
C PHE A 130 -1.32 -0.52 21.04
N LYS A 131 -0.87 -1.29 22.03
CA LYS A 131 -1.76 -2.24 22.72
C LYS A 131 -2.46 -1.54 23.87
N GLN A 132 -3.79 -1.62 23.89
CA GLN A 132 -4.60 -1.22 25.03
C GLN A 132 -5.28 -2.47 25.60
N GLY A 133 -4.75 -2.97 26.72
CA GLY A 133 -5.10 -4.30 27.21
C GLY A 133 -4.65 -5.40 26.24
N HIS A 134 -5.60 -6.19 25.72
CA HIS A 134 -5.34 -7.27 24.76
C HIS A 134 -5.59 -6.86 23.29
N THR A 135 -6.13 -5.67 23.06
CA THR A 135 -6.52 -5.18 21.74
C THR A 135 -5.45 -4.27 21.16
N LEU A 136 -5.21 -4.39 19.85
CA LEU A 136 -4.36 -3.46 19.11
C LEU A 136 -5.20 -2.25 18.70
N CYS A 137 -4.76 -1.06 19.05
CA CYS A 137 -5.46 0.19 18.80
C CYS A 137 -4.58 1.18 18.03
N LEU A 138 -5.19 2.17 17.41
CA LEU A 138 -4.55 3.29 16.74
C LEU A 138 -5.28 4.58 17.11
N LYS A 139 -4.55 5.67 17.32
CA LYS A 139 -5.15 6.98 17.58
C LYS A 139 -5.35 7.72 16.26
N LEU A 140 -6.59 8.04 15.90
CA LEU A 140 -6.92 8.84 14.71
C LEU A 140 -7.49 10.18 15.17
N GLY A 141 -6.79 11.28 14.91
CA GLY A 141 -7.16 12.58 15.48
C GLY A 141 -7.26 12.52 17.01
N ASP A 142 -8.46 12.73 17.54
CA ASP A 142 -8.75 12.67 18.98
C ASP A 142 -9.37 11.34 19.45
N THR A 143 -9.66 10.42 18.53
CA THR A 143 -10.30 9.13 18.84
C THR A 143 -9.29 7.99 18.90
N VAL A 144 -9.58 6.97 19.69
CA VAL A 144 -8.84 5.71 19.70
C VAL A 144 -9.72 4.65 19.06
N VAL A 145 -9.22 4.05 17.98
CA VAL A 145 -9.91 3.01 17.22
C VAL A 145 -9.20 1.67 17.38
N GLU A 146 -9.97 0.58 17.36
CA GLU A 146 -9.42 -0.76 17.28
C GLU A 146 -8.82 -0.97 15.89
N TYR A 147 -7.59 -1.48 15.82
CA TYR A 147 -6.88 -1.66 14.57
C TYR A 147 -7.05 -3.10 14.09
N ASN A 148 -7.65 -3.24 12.91
CA ASN A 148 -7.79 -4.53 12.25
C ASN A 148 -6.64 -4.77 11.25
N ASP A 149 -5.93 -5.90 11.40
CA ASP A 149 -4.80 -6.26 10.54
C ASP A 149 -5.18 -6.48 9.06
N ALA A 150 -6.46 -6.72 8.76
CA ALA A 150 -6.97 -6.83 7.40
C ALA A 150 -7.09 -5.47 6.69
N PHE A 151 -7.08 -4.36 7.44
CA PHE A 151 -7.21 -3.00 6.89
C PHE A 151 -6.14 -2.72 5.82
N ARG A 152 -6.56 -2.07 4.74
CA ARG A 152 -5.67 -1.62 3.66
C ARG A 152 -5.93 -0.14 3.37
N PHE A 153 -4.86 0.62 3.20
CA PHE A 153 -4.93 2.02 2.86
C PHE A 153 -4.14 2.29 1.59
N TYR A 154 -4.82 2.89 0.61
CA TYR A 154 -4.28 3.24 -0.69
C TYR A 154 -4.33 4.74 -0.87
N ILE A 155 -3.29 5.31 -1.48
CA ILE A 155 -3.18 6.76 -1.67
C ILE A 155 -2.79 7.02 -3.12
N THR A 156 -3.53 7.88 -3.81
CA THR A 156 -3.26 8.25 -5.21
C THR A 156 -3.26 9.77 -5.38
N THR A 157 -2.35 10.29 -6.21
CA THR A 157 -2.34 11.67 -6.73
C THR A 157 -2.53 11.72 -8.24
#